data_AF-A0AB72ZN43-F1
#
_entry.id   AF-A0AB72ZN43-F1
#
_cell.length_a   1.000
_cell.length_b   1.000
_cell.length_c   1.000
_cell.angle_alpha   90.00
_cell.angle_beta   90.00
_cell.angle_gamma   90.00
#
_symmetry.space_group_name_H-M   'P 1'
#
loop_
_entity.id
_entity.type
_entity.pdbx_description
1 polymer ?
#
loop_
_entity_poly.entity_id
_entity_poly.type
_entity_poly.pdbx_seq_one_letter_code
_entity_poly.pdbx_strand_id
1 'polypeptide(L)'
;MAIPTTQQYGEVDGILATDPTYGLAIVWIDPQEKPQALNLGYQVVDCASVVATHVNKVVREHLSELFNYDDITLLHQRLAALSPRLAEDLVTTLNFSQLLKVYRQLLTENVSLKDIVTISTTLLDSVTVTKDALLLTSDVRYALRNGIVNSINGDDKDLAVYTINNELENMLLSSLNQAQQAGKVVLDNFPVDPNILTQLQQNLPIIKEQMKAENHQPILLVTPQLRPLISRYARLFCSGLNVLSYNEIPDDMNLNVIGVLE
;
A
#
# COMPACT_ATOMS: atom_id res chain seq x y z
N MET A 1 -14.18 2.37 24.81
CA MET A 1 -14.39 1.29 23.84
C MET A 1 -13.56 0.09 24.26
N ALA A 2 -14.19 -1.05 24.53
CA ALA A 2 -13.54 -2.32 24.82
C ALA A 2 -13.49 -3.17 23.54
N ILE A 3 -12.29 -3.57 23.14
CA ILE A 3 -12.00 -4.37 21.94
C ILE A 3 -11.64 -5.79 22.41
N PRO A 4 -12.35 -6.83 21.94
CA PRO A 4 -12.02 -8.23 22.24
C PRO A 4 -10.61 -8.56 21.74
N THR A 5 -9.87 -9.34 22.52
CA THR A 5 -8.60 -9.92 22.09
C THR A 5 -8.74 -11.44 21.93
N THR A 6 -7.72 -12.11 21.39
CA THR A 6 -7.72 -13.58 21.20
C THR A 6 -7.78 -14.37 22.51
N GLN A 7 -7.48 -13.75 23.65
CA GLN A 7 -7.52 -14.36 24.98
C GLN A 7 -8.48 -13.59 25.90
N GLN A 8 -9.78 -13.82 25.72
CA GLN A 8 -10.83 -13.24 26.54
C GLN A 8 -11.37 -14.28 27.54
N TYR A 9 -11.57 -13.87 28.79
CA TYR A 9 -11.98 -14.77 29.90
C TYR A 9 -13.43 -14.56 30.38
N GLY A 10 -14.23 -13.76 29.65
CA GLY A 10 -15.63 -13.49 29.94
C GLY A 10 -16.13 -12.23 29.23
N GLU A 11 -17.43 -11.98 29.23
CA GLU A 11 -18.03 -10.81 28.57
C GLU A 11 -18.09 -9.58 29.49
N VAL A 12 -18.03 -8.39 28.90
CA VAL A 12 -18.23 -7.11 29.60
C VAL A 12 -19.63 -6.58 29.35
N ASP A 13 -20.24 -5.97 30.36
CA ASP A 13 -21.53 -5.30 30.21
C ASP A 13 -21.36 -3.95 29.49
N GLY A 14 -22.28 -3.63 28.58
CA GLY A 14 -22.22 -2.40 27.80
C GLY A 14 -22.98 -2.45 26.48
N ILE A 15 -22.78 -1.41 25.66
CA ILE A 15 -23.48 -1.24 24.38
C ILE A 15 -22.63 -1.86 23.26
N LEU A 16 -23.15 -2.92 22.65
CA LEU A 16 -22.55 -3.56 21.48
C LEU A 16 -22.53 -2.60 20.29
N ALA A 17 -21.39 -2.49 19.61
CA ALA A 17 -21.25 -1.71 18.39
C ALA A 17 -20.09 -2.25 17.53
N THR A 18 -19.82 -1.57 16.42
CA THR A 18 -18.74 -1.90 15.49
C THR A 18 -17.70 -0.79 15.50
N ASP A 19 -16.42 -1.15 15.57
CA ASP A 19 -15.32 -0.20 15.45
C ASP A 19 -15.34 0.46 14.06
N PRO A 20 -15.31 1.80 13.99
CA PRO A 20 -15.40 2.53 12.72
C PRO A 20 -14.14 2.39 11.85
N THR A 21 -13.01 1.99 12.43
CA THR A 21 -11.71 1.91 11.75
C THR A 21 -11.52 0.55 11.09
N TYR A 22 -11.81 -0.55 11.77
CA TYR A 22 -11.47 -1.91 11.32
C TYR A 22 -12.70 -2.80 11.17
N GLY A 23 -13.89 -2.31 11.52
CA GLY A 23 -15.12 -3.10 11.42
C GLY A 23 -15.23 -4.20 12.47
N LEU A 24 -14.43 -4.15 13.53
CA LEU A 24 -14.39 -5.17 14.58
C LEU A 24 -15.58 -5.02 15.52
N ALA A 25 -16.10 -6.14 16.03
CA ALA A 25 -17.10 -6.11 17.10
C ALA A 25 -16.48 -5.55 18.38
N ILE A 26 -17.13 -4.54 18.97
CA ILE A 26 -16.66 -3.87 20.19
C ILE A 26 -17.80 -3.67 21.19
N VAL A 27 -17.46 -3.31 22.41
CA VAL A 27 -18.42 -2.94 23.47
C VAL A 27 -18.09 -1.55 24.00
N TRP A 28 -19.07 -0.66 24.04
CA TRP A 28 -18.98 0.59 24.80
C TRP A 28 -19.32 0.33 26.25
N ILE A 29 -18.31 0.46 27.11
CA ILE A 29 -18.40 0.28 28.55
C ILE A 29 -18.37 1.64 29.26
N ASP A 30 -18.95 1.72 30.45
CA ASP A 30 -18.76 2.87 31.33
C ASP A 30 -17.27 2.99 31.74
N PRO A 31 -16.70 4.21 31.87
CA PRO A 31 -15.34 4.39 32.35
C PRO A 31 -15.00 3.64 33.65
N GLN A 32 -15.98 3.43 34.54
CA GLN A 32 -15.80 2.69 35.80
C GLN A 32 -15.54 1.19 35.59
N GLU A 33 -16.04 0.62 34.49
CA GLU A 33 -15.89 -0.80 34.14
C GLU A 33 -14.53 -1.11 33.48
N LYS A 34 -13.71 -0.09 33.20
CA LYS A 34 -12.40 -0.25 32.56
C LYS A 34 -11.50 -1.29 33.27
N PRO A 35 -11.32 -1.27 34.62
CA PRO A 35 -10.48 -2.26 35.28
C PRO A 35 -10.99 -3.69 35.10
N GLN A 36 -12.30 -3.88 35.14
CA GLN A 36 -12.93 -5.19 34.92
C GLN A 36 -12.73 -5.67 33.49
N ALA A 37 -12.95 -4.81 32.49
CA ALA A 37 -12.74 -5.15 31.09
C ALA A 37 -11.28 -5.54 30.79
N LEU A 38 -10.31 -4.81 31.35
CA LEU A 38 -8.90 -5.15 31.23
C LEU A 38 -8.58 -6.52 31.88
N ASN A 39 -9.15 -6.81 33.05
CA ASN A 39 -8.98 -8.11 33.72
C ASN A 39 -9.58 -9.27 32.92
N LEU A 40 -10.62 -9.02 32.12
CA LEU A 40 -11.24 -10.01 31.24
C LEU A 40 -10.50 -10.17 29.89
N GLY A 41 -9.39 -9.45 29.68
CA GLY A 41 -8.57 -9.55 28.47
C GLY A 41 -8.96 -8.61 27.34
N TYR A 42 -9.84 -7.63 27.57
CA TYR A 42 -10.16 -6.62 26.55
C TYR A 42 -9.08 -5.55 26.46
N GLN A 43 -8.85 -5.03 25.26
CA GLN A 43 -8.12 -3.78 25.09
C GLN A 43 -9.09 -2.60 25.19
N VAL A 44 -8.86 -1.69 26.16
CA VAL A 44 -9.73 -0.52 26.36
C VAL A 44 -9.10 0.74 25.79
N VAL A 45 -9.80 1.37 24.86
CA VAL A 45 -9.41 2.62 24.17
C VAL A 45 -10.41 3.73 24.51
N ASP A 46 -9.91 4.94 24.76
CA ASP A 46 -10.74 6.12 25.03
C ASP A 46 -11.36 6.71 23.75
N CYS A 47 -12.44 7.48 23.89
CA CYS A 47 -13.17 8.02 22.75
C CYS A 47 -12.31 8.93 21.85
N ALA A 48 -11.39 9.72 22.41
CA ALA A 48 -10.57 10.62 21.62
C ALA A 48 -9.58 9.82 20.75
N SER A 49 -8.99 8.76 21.31
CA SER A 49 -8.15 7.82 20.56
C SER A 49 -8.92 7.09 19.45
N VAL A 50 -10.18 6.72 19.67
CA VAL A 50 -11.03 6.12 18.62
C VAL A 50 -11.24 7.10 17.45
N VAL A 51 -11.62 8.35 17.76
CA VAL A 51 -11.80 9.39 16.74
C VAL A 51 -10.49 9.66 16.00
N ALA A 52 -9.37 9.80 16.73
CA ALA A 52 -8.06 10.06 16.13
C ALA A 52 -7.61 8.93 15.20
N THR A 53 -7.81 7.67 15.60
CA THR A 53 -7.45 6.49 14.79
C THR A 53 -8.31 6.42 13.53
N HIS A 54 -9.62 6.66 13.66
CA HIS A 54 -10.53 6.67 12.52
C HIS A 54 -10.19 7.78 11.52
N VAL A 55 -9.95 9.01 12.01
CA VAL A 55 -9.53 10.14 11.17
C VAL A 55 -8.21 9.83 10.47
N ASN A 56 -7.23 9.24 11.17
CA ASN A 56 -5.95 8.86 10.56
C ASN A 56 -6.14 7.87 9.40
N LYS A 57 -7.00 6.85 9.62
CA LYS A 57 -7.32 5.87 8.58
C LYS A 57 -7.96 6.52 7.37
N VAL A 58 -9.02 7.32 7.57
CA VAL A 58 -9.73 8.00 6.47
C VAL A 58 -8.79 8.93 5.69
N VAL A 59 -7.94 9.70 6.38
CA VAL A 59 -6.96 10.57 5.73
C VAL A 59 -5.96 9.76 4.91
N ARG A 60 -5.50 8.60 5.41
CA ARG A 60 -4.58 7.72 4.66
C ARG A 60 -5.24 7.13 3.42
N GLU A 61 -6.48 6.66 3.52
CA GLU A 61 -7.23 6.08 2.40
C GLU A 61 -7.46 7.10 1.27
N HIS A 62 -7.63 8.38 1.63
CA HIS A 62 -7.85 9.47 0.67
C HIS A 62 -6.61 10.35 0.43
N LEU A 63 -5.43 9.91 0.86
CA LEU A 63 -4.23 10.77 0.90
C LEU A 63 -3.83 11.29 -0.49
N SER A 64 -3.99 10.46 -1.53
CA SER A 64 -3.71 10.87 -2.91
C SER A 64 -4.68 11.93 -3.43
N GLU A 65 -5.92 11.97 -2.93
CA GLU A 65 -6.94 12.96 -3.31
C GLU A 65 -6.75 14.27 -2.55
N LEU A 66 -6.36 14.17 -1.28
CA LEU A 66 -6.05 15.32 -0.43
C LEU A 66 -4.77 16.03 -0.85
N PHE A 67 -3.80 15.30 -1.42
CA PHE A 67 -2.54 15.86 -1.88
C PHE A 67 -2.72 16.69 -3.16
N ASN A 68 -2.43 17.97 -3.07
CA ASN A 68 -2.73 18.99 -4.08
C ASN A 68 -1.48 19.68 -4.61
N TYR A 69 -1.69 20.61 -5.55
CA TYR A 69 -0.60 21.34 -6.21
C TYR A 69 0.24 22.16 -5.22
N ASP A 70 -0.39 22.75 -4.19
CA ASP A 70 0.30 23.55 -3.17
C ASP A 70 1.21 22.69 -2.27
N ASP A 71 0.88 21.41 -2.05
CA ASP A 71 1.69 20.49 -1.26
C ASP A 71 3.04 20.19 -1.92
N ILE A 72 3.11 20.28 -3.26
CA ILE A 72 4.38 20.17 -4.00
C ILE A 72 5.31 21.31 -3.63
N THR A 73 4.78 22.53 -3.47
CA THR A 73 5.57 23.68 -3.02
C THR A 73 6.16 23.42 -1.65
N LEU A 74 5.37 22.87 -0.72
CA LEU A 74 5.84 22.54 0.63
C LEU A 74 6.91 21.43 0.61
N LEU A 75 6.72 20.38 -0.19
CA LEU A 75 7.74 19.34 -0.37
C LEU A 75 9.01 19.89 -1.00
N HIS A 76 8.88 20.79 -1.97
CA HIS A 76 10.01 21.42 -2.63
C HIS A 76 10.78 22.34 -1.67
N GLN A 77 10.10 23.12 -0.82
CA GLN A 77 10.75 23.92 0.22
C GLN A 77 11.53 23.04 1.19
N ARG A 78 10.95 21.91 1.61
CA ARG A 78 11.64 20.92 2.43
C ARG A 78 12.86 20.34 1.72
N LEU A 79 12.76 20.01 0.43
CA LEU A 79 13.88 19.56 -0.38
C LEU A 79 14.97 20.62 -0.46
N ALA A 80 14.62 21.88 -0.71
CA ALA A 80 15.56 22.99 -0.80
C ALA A 80 16.31 23.23 0.52
N ALA A 81 15.66 23.00 1.66
CA ALA A 81 16.31 23.09 2.97
C ALA A 81 17.33 21.94 3.22
N LEU A 82 17.08 20.74 2.66
CA LEU A 82 17.93 19.56 2.85
C LEU A 82 19.03 19.43 1.78
N SER A 83 18.71 19.76 0.54
CA SER A 83 19.58 19.65 -0.63
C SER A 83 19.25 20.74 -1.66
N PRO A 84 19.76 21.97 -1.48
CA PRO A 84 19.42 23.12 -2.31
C PRO A 84 19.69 22.90 -3.80
N ARG A 85 20.86 22.31 -4.12
CA ARG A 85 21.25 22.06 -5.51
C ARG A 85 20.32 21.06 -6.21
N LEU A 86 19.95 19.99 -5.50
CA LEU A 86 19.02 18.99 -6.02
C LEU A 86 17.63 19.60 -6.27
N ALA A 87 17.21 20.53 -5.41
CA ALA A 87 15.95 21.24 -5.57
C ALA A 87 15.94 22.10 -6.85
N GLU A 88 17.00 22.87 -7.09
CA GLU A 88 17.17 23.65 -8.32
C GLU A 88 17.11 22.76 -9.57
N ASP A 89 17.88 21.67 -9.58
CA ASP A 89 17.94 20.76 -10.71
C ASP A 89 16.57 20.08 -10.96
N LEU A 90 15.84 19.72 -9.90
CA LEU A 90 14.50 19.09 -10.00
C LEU A 90 13.49 20.02 -10.69
N VAL A 91 13.41 21.30 -10.27
CA VAL A 91 12.43 22.25 -10.83
C VAL A 91 12.73 22.61 -12.27
N THR A 92 13.99 22.60 -12.68
CA THR A 92 14.35 22.83 -14.10
C THR A 92 14.00 21.64 -14.99
N THR A 93 13.90 20.43 -14.43
CA THR A 93 13.75 19.19 -15.19
C THR A 93 12.30 18.69 -15.25
N LEU A 94 11.57 18.77 -14.14
CA LEU A 94 10.19 18.29 -14.01
C LEU A 94 9.26 19.42 -13.62
N ASN A 95 8.12 19.52 -14.33
CA ASN A 95 7.08 20.45 -13.93
C ASN A 95 6.23 19.89 -12.78
N PHE A 96 5.54 20.78 -12.07
CA PHE A 96 4.69 20.42 -10.93
C PHE A 96 3.56 19.45 -11.31
N SER A 97 3.01 19.51 -12.53
CA SER A 97 1.98 18.57 -12.95
C SER A 97 2.50 17.13 -13.07
N GLN A 98 3.76 16.95 -13.48
CA GLN A 98 4.42 15.65 -13.50
C GLN A 98 4.71 15.16 -12.08
N LEU A 99 5.26 16.03 -11.22
CA LEU A 99 5.50 15.71 -9.81
C LEU A 99 4.20 15.33 -9.08
N LEU A 100 3.10 16.06 -9.33
CA LEU A 100 1.79 15.76 -8.75
C LEU A 100 1.35 14.33 -9.07
N LYS A 101 1.47 13.92 -10.35
CA LYS A 101 1.08 12.59 -10.79
C LYS A 101 1.91 11.50 -10.12
N VAL A 102 3.24 11.67 -10.08
CA VAL A 102 4.15 10.71 -9.44
C VAL A 102 3.88 10.59 -7.94
N TYR A 103 3.78 11.73 -7.24
CA TYR A 103 3.55 11.75 -5.79
C TYR A 103 2.18 11.18 -5.44
N ARG A 104 1.12 11.51 -6.19
CA ARG A 104 -0.20 10.90 -5.99
C ARG A 104 -0.15 9.40 -6.19
N GLN A 105 0.54 8.90 -7.22
CA GLN A 105 0.67 7.46 -7.45
C GLN A 105 1.37 6.75 -6.29
N LEU A 106 2.45 7.33 -5.76
CA LEU A 106 3.12 6.81 -4.56
C LEU A 106 2.16 6.77 -3.36
N LEU A 107 1.41 7.85 -3.13
CA LEU A 107 0.47 7.97 -2.01
C LEU A 107 -0.74 7.04 -2.14
N THR A 108 -1.27 6.81 -3.35
CA THR A 108 -2.33 5.85 -3.63
C THR A 108 -1.93 4.42 -3.21
N GLU A 109 -0.63 4.15 -3.18
CA GLU A 109 -0.05 2.87 -2.77
C GLU A 109 0.57 2.92 -1.37
N ASN A 110 0.22 3.94 -0.57
CA ASN A 110 0.72 4.18 0.78
C ASN A 110 2.26 4.31 0.90
N VAL A 111 2.95 4.64 -0.18
CA VAL A 111 4.41 4.87 -0.16
C VAL A 111 4.70 6.25 0.42
N SER A 112 5.62 6.28 1.39
CA SER A 112 5.95 7.51 2.10
C SER A 112 6.76 8.50 1.25
N LEU A 113 6.36 9.77 1.25
CA LEU A 113 7.13 10.87 0.66
C LEU A 113 8.15 11.49 1.64
N LYS A 114 8.41 10.83 2.77
CA LYS A 114 9.31 11.35 3.80
C LYS A 114 10.74 11.48 3.29
N ASP A 115 11.26 10.49 2.56
CA ASP A 115 12.61 10.54 2.00
C ASP A 115 12.62 11.31 0.67
N ILE A 116 12.38 12.62 0.76
CA ILE A 116 12.26 13.48 -0.42
C ILE A 116 13.58 13.59 -1.20
N VAL A 117 14.73 13.36 -0.56
CA VAL A 117 16.04 13.42 -1.22
C VAL A 117 16.18 12.22 -2.16
N THR A 118 15.99 11.00 -1.66
CA THR A 118 16.06 9.78 -2.49
C THR A 118 15.05 9.81 -3.62
N ILE A 119 13.81 10.23 -3.34
CA ILE A 119 12.76 10.40 -4.36
C ILE A 119 13.23 11.36 -5.44
N SER A 120 13.70 12.56 -5.08
CA SER A 120 14.07 13.60 -6.05
C SER A 120 15.30 13.21 -6.88
N THR A 121 16.30 12.59 -6.25
CA THR A 121 17.49 12.08 -6.96
C THR A 121 17.09 11.01 -7.98
N THR A 122 16.25 10.06 -7.58
CA THR A 122 15.79 8.98 -8.47
C THR A 122 14.99 9.54 -9.65
N LEU A 123 14.13 10.54 -9.41
CA LEU A 123 13.37 11.19 -10.47
C LEU A 123 14.26 11.90 -11.49
N LEU A 124 15.32 12.57 -11.04
CA LEU A 124 16.26 13.27 -11.93
C LEU A 124 17.08 12.31 -12.79
N ASP A 125 17.43 11.13 -12.28
CA ASP A 125 18.10 10.11 -13.07
C ASP A 125 17.12 9.47 -14.09
N SER A 126 15.96 9.05 -13.60
CA SER A 126 14.97 8.30 -14.39
C SER A 126 14.31 9.13 -15.50
N VAL A 127 14.16 10.46 -15.30
CA VAL A 127 13.55 11.35 -16.31
C VAL A 127 14.37 11.47 -17.59
N THR A 128 15.66 11.13 -17.55
CA THR A 128 16.52 11.08 -18.74
C THR A 128 16.13 9.93 -19.67
N VAL A 129 15.52 8.87 -19.13
CA VAL A 129 15.07 7.67 -19.85
C VAL A 129 13.60 7.77 -20.22
N THR A 130 12.74 8.22 -19.28
CA THR A 130 11.28 8.25 -19.48
C THR A 130 10.62 9.42 -18.77
N LYS A 131 9.57 9.99 -19.38
CA LYS A 131 8.72 11.02 -18.75
C LYS A 131 7.37 10.48 -18.30
N ASP A 132 7.17 9.17 -18.39
CA ASP A 132 5.93 8.52 -17.97
C ASP A 132 5.87 8.44 -16.44
N ALA A 133 4.81 8.99 -15.85
CA ALA A 133 4.68 9.08 -14.40
C ALA A 133 4.66 7.70 -13.72
N LEU A 134 4.10 6.68 -14.38
CA LEU A 134 3.97 5.35 -13.79
C LEU A 134 5.32 4.61 -13.75
N LEU A 135 6.13 4.80 -14.80
CA LEU A 135 7.50 4.29 -14.83
C LEU A 135 8.38 5.02 -13.82
N LEU A 136 8.32 6.36 -13.78
CA LEU A 136 9.01 7.14 -12.76
C LEU A 136 8.64 6.72 -11.34
N THR A 137 7.36 6.44 -11.07
CA THR A 137 6.92 5.90 -9.78
C THR A 137 7.53 4.53 -9.50
N SER A 138 7.65 3.66 -10.50
CA SER A 138 8.25 2.33 -10.34
C SER A 138 9.72 2.41 -9.97
N ASP A 139 10.47 3.32 -10.60
CA ASP A 139 11.89 3.58 -10.29
C ASP A 139 12.05 4.14 -8.86
N VAL A 140 11.19 5.09 -8.48
CA VAL A 140 11.17 5.63 -7.10
C VAL A 140 10.83 4.55 -6.08
N ARG A 141 9.86 3.66 -6.38
CA ARG A 141 9.52 2.54 -5.49
C ARG A 141 10.71 1.59 -5.32
N TYR A 142 11.44 1.29 -6.39
CA TYR A 142 12.67 0.50 -6.32
C TYR A 142 13.73 1.15 -5.41
N ALA A 143 13.92 2.47 -5.53
CA ALA A 143 14.84 3.21 -4.66
C ALA A 143 14.40 3.21 -3.19
N LEU A 144 13.07 3.20 -2.94
CA LEU A 144 12.48 3.18 -1.60
C LEU A 144 12.17 1.77 -1.06
N ARG A 145 12.63 0.70 -1.72
CA ARG A 145 12.25 -0.69 -1.41
C ARG A 145 12.38 -1.08 0.06
N ASN A 146 13.48 -0.68 0.72
CA ASN A 146 13.69 -0.94 2.15
C ASN A 146 12.60 -0.28 3.01
N GLY A 147 12.26 0.98 2.71
CA GLY A 147 11.22 1.70 3.44
C GLY A 147 9.82 1.12 3.19
N ILE A 148 9.56 0.64 1.97
CA ILE A 148 8.29 -0.01 1.62
C ILE A 148 8.15 -1.33 2.39
N VAL A 149 9.13 -2.22 2.30
CA VAL A 149 9.09 -3.52 2.99
C VAL A 149 9.02 -3.35 4.50
N ASN A 150 9.84 -2.47 5.09
CA ASN A 150 9.80 -2.22 6.53
C ASN A 150 8.48 -1.62 7.00
N SER A 151 7.80 -0.82 6.15
CA SER A 151 6.49 -0.26 6.49
C SER A 151 5.38 -1.32 6.54
N ILE A 152 5.59 -2.46 5.88
CA ILE A 152 4.64 -3.58 5.81
C ILE A 152 5.02 -4.64 6.85
N ASN A 153 6.25 -5.15 6.81
CA ASN A 153 6.70 -6.29 7.62
C ASN A 153 7.37 -5.90 8.96
N GLY A 154 7.58 -4.60 9.21
CA GLY A 154 8.35 -4.15 10.36
C GLY A 154 9.82 -4.52 10.24
N ASP A 155 10.43 -4.92 11.36
CA ASP A 155 11.85 -5.30 11.44
C ASP A 155 12.10 -6.80 11.17
N ASP A 156 11.05 -7.56 10.81
CA ASP A 156 11.18 -8.99 10.50
C ASP A 156 11.83 -9.19 9.12
N LYS A 157 12.85 -10.07 9.09
CA LYS A 157 13.59 -10.42 7.88
C LYS A 157 12.90 -11.50 7.06
N ASP A 158 12.00 -12.25 7.65
CA ASP A 158 11.25 -13.29 6.96
C ASP A 158 10.00 -12.67 6.35
N LEU A 159 9.95 -12.65 5.01
CA LEU A 159 8.85 -12.06 4.25
C LEU A 159 8.00 -13.16 3.65
N ALA A 160 6.86 -13.44 4.29
CA ALA A 160 5.85 -14.35 3.76
C ALA A 160 5.06 -13.68 2.62
N VAL A 161 5.02 -14.31 1.45
CA VAL A 161 4.37 -13.76 0.26
C VAL A 161 3.56 -14.82 -0.48
N TYR A 162 2.51 -14.35 -1.15
CA TYR A 162 1.88 -15.10 -2.24
C TYR A 162 2.46 -14.66 -3.57
N THR A 163 2.55 -15.56 -4.54
CA THR A 163 2.92 -15.23 -5.94
C THR A 163 1.76 -15.50 -6.88
N ILE A 164 1.91 -15.12 -8.16
CA ILE A 164 0.98 -15.51 -9.23
C ILE A 164 1.52 -16.78 -9.92
N ASN A 165 0.65 -17.69 -10.35
CA ASN A 165 1.08 -18.85 -11.14
C ASN A 165 1.60 -18.42 -12.52
N ASN A 166 2.45 -19.25 -13.12
CA ASN A 166 3.07 -18.93 -14.41
C ASN A 166 2.04 -18.79 -15.54
N GLU A 167 0.91 -19.51 -15.48
CA GLU A 167 -0.11 -19.48 -16.51
C GLU A 167 -0.83 -18.12 -16.57
N LEU A 168 -1.36 -17.65 -15.43
CA LEU A 168 -2.00 -16.35 -15.30
C LEU A 168 -1.01 -15.22 -15.61
N GLU A 169 0.22 -15.34 -15.14
CA GLU A 169 1.26 -14.36 -15.43
C GLU A 169 1.52 -14.23 -16.93
N ASN A 170 1.70 -15.35 -17.63
CA ASN A 170 1.92 -15.37 -19.08
C ASN A 170 0.71 -14.83 -19.87
N MET A 171 -0.51 -15.12 -19.43
CA MET A 171 -1.72 -14.56 -20.03
C MET A 171 -1.74 -13.04 -19.91
N LEU A 172 -1.48 -12.50 -18.72
CA LEU A 172 -1.45 -11.06 -18.47
C LEU A 172 -0.33 -10.36 -19.26
N LEU A 173 0.87 -10.94 -19.31
CA LEU A 173 1.98 -10.42 -20.11
C LEU A 173 1.66 -10.46 -21.61
N SER A 174 0.96 -11.49 -22.08
CA SER A 174 0.52 -11.59 -23.48
C SER A 174 -0.50 -10.49 -23.81
N SER A 175 -1.48 -10.24 -22.94
CA SER A 175 -2.43 -9.13 -23.09
C SER A 175 -1.74 -7.77 -23.08
N LEU A 176 -0.74 -7.58 -22.20
CA LEU A 176 0.08 -6.37 -22.16
C LEU A 176 0.83 -6.16 -23.49
N ASN A 177 1.51 -7.20 -23.99
CA ASN A 177 2.24 -7.15 -25.26
C ASN A 177 1.31 -6.84 -26.44
N GLN A 178 0.12 -7.44 -26.48
CA GLN A 178 -0.86 -7.17 -27.52
C GLN A 178 -1.35 -5.72 -27.47
N ALA A 179 -1.63 -5.19 -26.27
CA ALA A 179 -2.02 -3.81 -26.09
C ALA A 179 -0.90 -2.87 -26.55
N GLN A 180 0.36 -3.17 -26.23
CA GLN A 180 1.52 -2.36 -26.64
C GLN A 180 1.70 -2.31 -28.16
N GLN A 181 1.38 -3.41 -28.86
CA GLN A 181 1.36 -3.43 -30.33
C GLN A 181 0.23 -2.57 -30.92
N ALA A 182 -0.90 -2.44 -30.21
CA ALA A 182 -2.03 -1.63 -30.64
C ALA A 182 -1.82 -0.11 -30.43
N GLY A 183 -0.81 0.29 -29.65
CA GLY A 183 -0.44 1.68 -29.45
C GLY A 183 0.14 1.98 -28.07
N LYS A 184 0.06 3.24 -27.65
CA LYS A 184 0.55 3.66 -26.33
C LYS A 184 -0.37 3.10 -25.24
N VAL A 185 0.18 2.22 -24.40
CA VAL A 185 -0.51 1.60 -23.26
C VAL A 185 -0.09 2.25 -21.97
N VAL A 186 -1.06 2.42 -21.06
CA VAL A 186 -0.78 2.74 -19.66
C VAL A 186 -0.70 1.41 -18.92
N LEU A 187 0.43 1.11 -18.26
CA LEU A 187 0.69 -0.23 -17.68
C LEU A 187 -0.32 -0.64 -16.61
N ASP A 188 -0.94 0.33 -15.95
CA ASP A 188 -1.99 0.07 -14.97
C ASP A 188 -3.37 -0.11 -15.62
N ASN A 189 -3.52 0.12 -16.92
CA ASN A 189 -4.82 0.13 -17.60
C ASN A 189 -4.75 -0.38 -19.05
N PHE A 190 -4.79 -1.70 -19.22
CA PHE A 190 -4.93 -2.35 -20.52
C PHE A 190 -6.08 -3.36 -20.52
N PRO A 191 -6.61 -3.75 -21.70
CA PRO A 191 -7.67 -4.75 -21.79
C PRO A 191 -7.20 -6.10 -21.23
N VAL A 192 -7.95 -6.61 -20.26
CA VAL A 192 -7.75 -7.93 -19.65
C VAL A 192 -9.00 -8.78 -19.91
N ASP A 193 -8.83 -10.09 -20.11
CA ASP A 193 -9.93 -11.02 -20.28
C ASP A 193 -10.90 -10.95 -19.07
N PRO A 194 -12.22 -10.85 -19.29
CA PRO A 194 -13.21 -10.85 -18.20
C PRO A 194 -13.12 -12.06 -17.26
N ASN A 195 -12.71 -13.23 -17.76
CA ASN A 195 -12.55 -14.43 -16.95
C ASN A 195 -11.41 -14.26 -15.94
N ILE A 196 -10.28 -13.70 -16.38
CA ILE A 196 -9.14 -13.36 -15.51
C ILE A 196 -9.57 -12.35 -14.44
N LEU A 197 -10.32 -11.31 -14.82
CA LEU A 197 -10.81 -10.32 -13.84
C LEU A 197 -11.72 -10.96 -12.79
N THR A 198 -12.58 -11.89 -13.20
CA THR A 198 -13.48 -12.62 -12.30
C THR A 198 -12.68 -13.51 -11.34
N GLN A 199 -11.64 -14.19 -11.83
CA GLN A 199 -10.73 -14.98 -11.00
C GLN A 199 -9.99 -14.12 -9.98
N LEU A 200 -9.41 -12.98 -10.40
CA LEU A 200 -8.75 -12.03 -9.49
C LEU A 200 -9.73 -11.51 -8.43
N GLN A 201 -10.97 -11.18 -8.81
CA GLN A 201 -11.97 -10.70 -7.88
C GLN A 201 -12.34 -11.74 -6.80
N GLN A 202 -12.34 -13.03 -7.16
CA GLN A 202 -12.67 -14.13 -6.23
C GLN A 202 -11.47 -14.52 -5.36
N ASN A 203 -10.27 -14.59 -5.95
CA ASN A 203 -9.10 -15.19 -5.30
C ASN A 203 -8.31 -14.19 -4.44
N LEU A 204 -8.22 -12.91 -4.80
CA LEU A 204 -7.45 -11.92 -4.03
C LEU A 204 -7.95 -11.76 -2.57
N PRO A 205 -9.27 -11.70 -2.30
CA PRO A 205 -9.77 -11.70 -0.91
C PRO A 205 -9.43 -12.97 -0.14
N ILE A 206 -9.45 -14.14 -0.79
CA ILE A 206 -9.13 -15.42 -0.15
C ILE A 206 -7.68 -15.41 0.34
N ILE A 207 -6.74 -14.98 -0.52
CA ILE A 207 -5.33 -14.87 -0.17
C ILE A 207 -5.14 -13.97 1.06
N LYS A 208 -5.77 -12.79 1.05
CA LYS A 208 -5.67 -11.86 2.19
C LYS A 208 -6.14 -12.50 3.49
N GLU A 209 -7.28 -13.20 3.48
CA GLU A 209 -7.82 -13.83 4.68
C GLU A 209 -6.97 -15.03 5.15
N GLN A 210 -6.42 -15.82 4.22
CA GLN A 210 -5.48 -16.90 4.55
C GLN A 210 -4.21 -16.38 5.22
N MET A 211 -3.56 -15.35 4.64
CA MET A 211 -2.37 -14.75 5.23
C MET A 211 -2.65 -14.16 6.62
N LYS A 212 -3.80 -13.49 6.78
CA LYS A 212 -4.22 -12.97 8.10
C LYS A 212 -4.47 -14.07 9.12
N ALA A 213 -5.07 -15.19 8.72
CA ALA A 213 -5.30 -16.33 9.61
C ALA A 213 -3.99 -16.95 10.11
N GLU A 214 -2.92 -16.88 9.31
CA GLU A 214 -1.57 -17.31 9.65
C GLU A 214 -0.73 -16.22 10.35
N ASN A 215 -1.33 -15.08 10.72
CA ASN A 215 -0.67 -13.90 11.29
C ASN A 215 0.41 -13.26 10.40
N HIS A 216 0.35 -13.47 9.08
CA HIS A 216 1.20 -12.81 8.11
C HIS A 216 0.55 -11.55 7.53
N GLN A 217 1.39 -10.59 7.13
CA GLN A 217 0.92 -9.41 6.41
C GLN A 217 0.52 -9.82 4.99
N PRO A 218 -0.65 -9.40 4.49
CA PRO A 218 -1.11 -9.79 3.16
C PRO A 218 -0.26 -9.11 2.07
N ILE A 219 0.60 -9.90 1.42
CA ILE A 219 1.54 -9.46 0.38
C ILE A 219 1.42 -10.38 -0.83
N LEU A 220 1.14 -9.79 -1.99
CA LEU A 220 1.19 -10.43 -3.29
C LEU A 220 2.41 -9.94 -4.07
N LEU A 221 3.28 -10.87 -4.45
CA LEU A 221 4.49 -10.63 -5.22
C LEU A 221 4.26 -10.94 -6.69
N VAL A 222 4.61 -9.98 -7.54
CA VAL A 222 4.36 -10.05 -8.99
C VAL A 222 5.55 -9.52 -9.78
N THR A 223 5.57 -9.76 -11.09
CA THR A 223 6.60 -9.18 -11.96
C THR A 223 6.46 -7.67 -12.13
N PRO A 224 7.58 -6.94 -12.30
CA PRO A 224 7.58 -5.48 -12.35
C PRO A 224 6.59 -4.89 -13.36
N GLN A 225 6.44 -5.53 -14.51
CA GLN A 225 5.57 -5.05 -15.60
C GLN A 225 4.07 -5.15 -15.26
N LEU A 226 3.68 -6.14 -14.45
CA LEU A 226 2.29 -6.38 -14.06
C LEU A 226 1.90 -5.66 -12.77
N ARG A 227 2.88 -5.27 -11.94
CA ARG A 227 2.68 -4.65 -10.63
C ARG A 227 1.68 -3.48 -10.65
N PRO A 228 1.74 -2.49 -11.57
CA PRO A 228 0.77 -1.40 -11.59
C PRO A 228 -0.68 -1.86 -11.78
N LEU A 229 -0.90 -2.80 -12.69
CA LEU A 229 -2.22 -3.35 -12.99
C LEU A 229 -2.77 -4.15 -11.80
N ILE A 230 -1.98 -5.09 -11.27
CA ILE A 230 -2.39 -5.94 -10.16
C ILE A 230 -2.60 -5.11 -8.90
N SER A 231 -1.76 -4.11 -8.64
CA SER A 231 -1.92 -3.17 -7.53
C SER A 231 -3.26 -2.42 -7.62
N ARG A 232 -3.67 -2.00 -8.82
CA ARG A 232 -4.97 -1.37 -9.03
C ARG A 232 -6.13 -2.34 -8.75
N TYR A 233 -6.08 -3.56 -9.28
CA TYR A 233 -7.14 -4.55 -9.04
C TYR A 233 -7.21 -4.99 -7.58
N ALA A 234 -6.06 -5.16 -6.92
CA ALA A 234 -5.99 -5.41 -5.48
C ALA A 234 -6.71 -4.31 -4.69
N ARG A 235 -6.48 -3.02 -4.98
CA ARG A 235 -7.21 -1.94 -4.32
C ARG A 235 -8.72 -1.98 -4.57
N LEU A 236 -9.16 -2.33 -5.78
CA LEU A 236 -10.58 -2.38 -6.14
C LEU A 236 -11.32 -3.58 -5.53
N PHE A 237 -10.68 -4.75 -5.48
CA PHE A 237 -11.32 -6.00 -5.07
C PHE A 237 -11.01 -6.40 -3.63
N CYS A 238 -9.86 -5.96 -3.09
CA CYS A 238 -9.33 -6.44 -1.82
C CYS A 238 -8.52 -5.34 -1.09
N SER A 239 -9.22 -4.43 -0.41
CA SER A 239 -8.55 -3.38 0.36
C SER A 239 -7.62 -3.96 1.44
N GLY A 240 -6.41 -3.41 1.55
CA GLY A 240 -5.40 -3.86 2.51
C GLY A 240 -4.51 -5.02 2.04
N LEU A 241 -4.65 -5.51 0.81
CA LEU A 241 -3.65 -6.38 0.18
C LEU A 241 -2.51 -5.53 -0.41
N ASN A 242 -1.28 -5.79 0.02
CA ASN A 242 -0.10 -5.11 -0.52
C ASN A 242 0.41 -5.83 -1.77
N VAL A 243 0.71 -5.09 -2.84
CA VAL A 243 1.26 -5.67 -4.08
C VAL A 243 2.67 -5.15 -4.28
N LEU A 244 3.64 -6.06 -4.25
CA LEU A 244 5.06 -5.76 -4.41
C LEU A 244 5.59 -6.37 -5.72
N SER A 245 6.57 -5.70 -6.31
CA SER A 245 7.36 -6.24 -7.41
C SER A 245 8.53 -7.05 -6.86
N TYR A 246 9.01 -8.07 -7.60
CA TYR A 246 10.27 -8.76 -7.28
C TYR A 246 11.45 -7.77 -7.10
N ASN A 247 11.48 -6.67 -7.85
CA ASN A 247 12.53 -5.65 -7.70
C ASN A 247 12.44 -4.87 -6.38
N GLU A 248 11.27 -4.87 -5.73
CA GLU A 248 11.02 -4.14 -4.49
C GLU A 248 11.37 -4.96 -3.25
N ILE A 249 11.91 -6.17 -3.43
CA ILE A 249 12.39 -7.00 -2.32
C ILE A 249 13.89 -6.71 -2.11
N PRO A 250 14.30 -6.20 -0.93
CA PRO A 250 15.70 -6.05 -0.58
C PRO A 250 16.45 -7.39 -0.59
N ASP A 251 17.72 -7.37 -0.98
CA ASP A 251 18.56 -8.58 -1.11
C ASP A 251 18.80 -9.29 0.25
N ASP A 252 18.61 -8.60 1.37
CA ASP A 252 18.84 -9.13 2.71
C ASP A 252 17.58 -9.70 3.40
N MET A 253 16.45 -9.75 2.68
CA MET A 253 15.21 -10.39 3.12
C MET A 253 15.17 -11.86 2.75
N ASN A 254 14.65 -12.69 3.67
CA ASN A 254 14.39 -14.10 3.41
C ASN A 254 12.96 -14.23 2.87
N LEU A 255 12.85 -14.56 1.58
CA LEU A 255 11.55 -14.69 0.94
C LEU A 255 10.95 -16.08 1.17
N ASN A 256 9.76 -16.14 1.77
CA ASN A 256 9.02 -17.37 1.99
C ASN A 256 7.72 -17.37 1.18
N VAL A 257 7.67 -18.16 0.10
CA VAL A 257 6.45 -18.30 -0.72
C VAL A 257 5.53 -19.29 -0.03
N ILE A 258 4.44 -18.78 0.56
CA ILE A 258 3.47 -19.58 1.30
C ILE A 258 2.30 -20.05 0.44
N GLY A 259 2.13 -19.46 -0.74
CA GLY A 259 1.09 -19.88 -1.68
C GLY A 259 1.21 -19.22 -3.05
N VAL A 260 0.41 -19.74 -3.98
CA VAL A 260 0.36 -19.27 -5.37
C VAL A 260 -1.10 -19.00 -5.73
N LEU A 261 -1.35 -17.85 -6.34
CA LEU A 261 -2.62 -17.47 -6.92
C LEU A 261 -2.81 -18.26 -8.23
N GLU A 262 -3.85 -19.11 -8.24
CA GLU A 262 -4.30 -19.85 -9.43
C GLU A 262 -5.24 -19.04 -10.32
#